data_AF-A0A1S3J1Q6-F1
#
_entry.id   AF-A0A1S3J1Q6-F1
#
_cell.length_a   1.000
_cell.length_b   1.000
_cell.length_c   1.000
_cell.angle_alpha   90.00
_cell.angle_beta   90.00
_cell.angle_gamma   90.00
#
_symmetry.space_group_name_H-M   'P 1'
#
loop_
_entity.id
_entity.type
_entity.pdbx_description
1 polymer ?
#
loop_
_entity_poly.entity_id
_entity_poly.type
_entity_poly.pdbx_seq_one_letter_code
_entity_poly.pdbx_strand_id
1 'polypeptide(L)'
;MSTFTVTVAALLLAVAVSADSHDFTHHASLKDDDYYIHWKFDDTSITFNVTARTTGYVALGFSPSGGMKGADIIIGWVKDGKVTIQDRHATGKQQPVLDTKQDVEVLGGSEDGTFTTLLFKRKRQTCDDQDFEITVSGCH
;
A
#
# COMPACT_ATOMS: atom_id res chain seq x y z
N MET A 1 53.28 -27.76 3.72
CA MET A 1 51.97 -27.83 3.05
C MET A 1 51.11 -26.72 3.66
N SER A 2 50.97 -25.59 2.95
CA SER A 2 50.20 -24.44 3.44
C SER A 2 48.79 -24.53 2.86
N THR A 3 47.78 -24.62 3.72
CA THR A 3 46.37 -24.71 3.35
C THR A 3 45.81 -23.33 3.06
N PHE A 4 45.25 -23.14 1.85
CA PHE A 4 44.48 -21.96 1.46
C PHE A 4 43.03 -22.11 1.92
N THR A 5 42.51 -21.14 2.66
CA THR A 5 41.08 -20.99 2.93
C THR A 5 40.44 -20.08 1.89
N VAL A 6 39.46 -20.59 1.15
CA VAL A 6 38.64 -19.81 0.20
C VAL A 6 37.35 -19.39 0.93
N THR A 7 37.19 -18.09 1.18
CA THR A 7 35.91 -17.52 1.64
C THR A 7 35.00 -17.29 0.43
N VAL A 8 33.87 -17.99 0.39
CA VAL A 8 32.79 -17.76 -0.58
C VAL A 8 31.97 -16.56 -0.11
N ALA A 9 32.04 -15.45 -0.84
CA ALA A 9 31.13 -14.33 -0.64
C ALA A 9 29.79 -14.66 -1.33
N ALA A 10 28.74 -14.85 -0.53
CA ALA A 10 27.38 -14.98 -1.05
C ALA A 10 26.90 -13.60 -1.54
N LEU A 11 26.79 -13.45 -2.85
CA LEU A 11 26.20 -12.27 -3.49
C LEU A 11 24.67 -12.40 -3.35
N LEU A 12 24.08 -11.72 -2.36
CA LEU A 12 22.62 -11.54 -2.31
C LEU A 12 22.20 -10.60 -3.45
N LEU A 13 21.67 -11.16 -4.53
CA LEU A 13 20.92 -10.39 -5.51
C LEU A 13 19.57 -10.00 -4.88
N ALA A 14 19.45 -8.75 -4.43
CA ALA A 14 18.15 -8.16 -4.15
C ALA A 14 17.46 -7.92 -5.50
N VAL A 15 16.50 -8.77 -5.85
CA VAL A 15 15.63 -8.54 -7.01
C VAL A 15 14.69 -7.39 -6.64
N ALA A 16 14.95 -6.21 -7.19
CA ALA A 16 14.01 -5.10 -7.12
C ALA A 16 12.84 -5.41 -8.06
N VAL A 17 11.71 -5.85 -7.50
CA VAL A 17 10.44 -5.96 -8.23
C VAL A 17 9.99 -4.54 -8.54
N SER A 18 10.24 -4.10 -9.78
CA SER A 18 9.66 -2.86 -10.29
C SER A 18 8.27 -3.21 -10.84
N ALA A 19 7.22 -2.70 -10.20
CA ALA A 19 5.88 -2.78 -10.77
C ALA A 19 5.86 -1.91 -12.04
N ASP A 20 5.76 -2.56 -13.20
CA ASP A 20 5.72 -1.87 -14.49
C ASP A 20 4.46 -0.99 -14.58
N SER A 21 4.61 0.28 -14.93
CA SER A 21 3.50 1.25 -14.94
C SER A 21 2.43 0.93 -15.99
N HIS A 22 2.73 0.07 -16.97
CA HIS A 22 1.80 -0.40 -18.00
C HIS A 22 0.75 -1.40 -17.49
N ASP A 23 0.92 -1.92 -16.27
CA ASP A 23 0.03 -2.94 -15.69
C ASP A 23 -1.19 -2.32 -14.96
N PHE A 24 -1.15 -1.02 -14.67
CA PHE A 24 -2.25 -0.31 -14.03
C PHE A 24 -3.23 0.28 -15.05
N THR A 25 -4.50 -0.15 -15.00
CA THR A 25 -5.53 0.24 -15.98
C THR A 25 -6.30 1.50 -15.60
N HIS A 26 -6.20 1.95 -14.35
CA HIS A 26 -6.88 3.13 -13.84
C HIS A 26 -5.92 4.05 -13.11
N HIS A 27 -6.22 5.35 -13.12
CA HIS A 27 -5.46 6.34 -12.39
C HIS A 27 -6.30 7.56 -11.99
N ALA A 28 -5.82 8.30 -10.99
CA ALA A 28 -6.33 9.60 -10.59
C ALA A 28 -5.20 10.44 -9.96
N SER A 29 -5.29 11.76 -10.13
CA SER A 29 -4.46 12.74 -9.42
C SER A 29 -5.33 13.55 -8.47
N LEU A 30 -4.82 13.82 -7.27
CA LEU A 30 -5.46 14.67 -6.26
C LEU A 30 -4.50 15.79 -5.85
N LYS A 31 -5.06 16.87 -5.29
CA LYS A 31 -4.33 18.00 -4.69
C LYS A 31 -3.25 18.56 -5.64
N ASP A 32 -3.69 19.11 -6.77
CA ASP A 32 -2.81 19.77 -7.76
C ASP A 32 -1.61 18.91 -8.18
N ASP A 33 -1.85 17.61 -8.44
CA ASP A 33 -0.83 16.63 -8.85
C ASP A 33 0.25 16.34 -7.78
N ASP A 34 -0.05 16.51 -6.50
CA ASP A 34 0.83 16.06 -5.40
C ASP A 34 0.52 14.64 -4.90
N TYR A 35 -0.56 14.03 -5.39
CA TYR A 35 -1.00 12.71 -4.93
C TYR A 35 -1.56 11.90 -6.10
N TYR A 36 -0.83 10.88 -6.52
CA TYR A 36 -1.18 10.01 -7.64
C TYR A 36 -1.62 8.65 -7.14
N ILE A 37 -2.70 8.14 -7.71
CA ILE A 37 -3.24 6.82 -7.41
C ILE A 37 -3.34 6.08 -8.74
N HIS A 38 -2.66 4.96 -8.86
CA HIS A 38 -2.84 4.01 -9.95
C HIS A 38 -3.39 2.72 -9.38
N TRP A 39 -4.36 2.10 -10.05
CA TRP A 39 -4.91 0.82 -9.60
C TRP A 39 -5.36 -0.06 -10.75
N LYS A 40 -5.43 -1.35 -10.46
CA LYS A 40 -5.95 -2.38 -11.35
C LYS A 40 -6.76 -3.40 -10.55
N PHE A 41 -7.72 -4.01 -11.24
CA PHE A 41 -8.52 -5.09 -10.69
C PHE A 41 -7.97 -6.43 -11.16
N ASP A 42 -7.89 -7.36 -10.22
CA ASP A 42 -7.85 -8.80 -10.49
C ASP A 42 -9.27 -9.37 -10.24
N ASP A 43 -9.47 -10.67 -10.43
CA ASP A 43 -10.76 -11.35 -10.24
C ASP A 43 -11.41 -11.06 -8.86
N THR A 44 -10.60 -11.04 -7.80
CA THR A 44 -11.07 -10.89 -6.41
C THR A 44 -10.38 -9.76 -5.65
N SER A 45 -9.41 -9.09 -6.26
CA SER A 45 -8.53 -8.14 -5.57
C SER A 45 -8.36 -6.86 -6.35
N ILE A 46 -7.86 -5.85 -5.65
CA ILE A 46 -7.43 -4.58 -6.22
C ILE A 46 -5.99 -4.32 -5.76
N THR A 47 -5.15 -3.90 -6.71
CA THR A 47 -3.76 -3.51 -6.44
C THR A 47 -3.64 -2.01 -6.63
N PHE A 48 -3.03 -1.33 -5.67
CA PHE A 48 -2.80 0.10 -5.67
C PHE A 48 -1.31 0.41 -5.70
N ASN A 49 -0.95 1.40 -6.52
CA ASN A 49 0.31 2.11 -6.47
C ASN A 49 0.02 3.58 -6.19
N VAL A 50 0.35 4.02 -4.97
CA VAL A 50 0.04 5.35 -4.46
C VAL A 50 1.33 6.13 -4.26
N THR A 51 1.49 7.24 -4.97
CA THR A 51 2.66 8.12 -4.88
C THR A 51 2.23 9.50 -4.41
N ALA A 52 2.82 10.00 -3.32
CA ALA A 52 2.54 11.33 -2.81
C ALA A 52 3.83 12.14 -2.64
N ARG A 53 3.77 13.45 -2.90
CA ARG A 53 4.87 14.39 -2.70
C ARG A 53 5.10 14.65 -1.21
N THR A 54 5.72 13.70 -0.53
CA THR A 54 6.08 13.74 0.89
C THR A 54 7.23 12.78 1.18
N THR A 55 7.92 12.98 2.31
CA THR A 55 8.93 12.09 2.88
C THR A 55 8.40 11.50 4.20
N GLY A 56 7.19 10.94 4.15
CA GLY A 56 6.41 10.67 5.34
C GLY A 56 5.23 9.75 5.08
N TYR A 57 4.21 9.87 5.93
CA TYR A 57 3.04 8.99 5.86
C TYR A 57 2.18 9.32 4.63
N VAL A 58 1.78 8.27 3.91
CA VAL A 58 0.81 8.30 2.82
C VAL A 58 -0.38 7.45 3.22
N ALA A 59 -1.59 7.94 3.02
CA ALA A 59 -2.81 7.24 3.41
C ALA A 59 -3.91 7.38 2.35
N LEU A 60 -4.53 6.27 1.99
CA LEU A 60 -5.70 6.20 1.12
C LEU A 60 -6.89 5.66 1.91
N GLY A 61 -7.99 6.41 1.90
CA GLY A 61 -9.22 6.03 2.60
C GLY A 61 -10.38 5.74 1.65
N PHE A 62 -11.10 4.67 1.92
CA PHE A 62 -12.32 4.27 1.23
C PHE A 62 -13.51 4.57 2.14
N SER A 63 -14.47 5.36 1.66
CA SER A 63 -15.66 5.67 2.45
C SER A 63 -16.88 5.95 1.57
N PRO A 64 -18.10 5.66 2.06
CA PRO A 64 -19.33 5.99 1.31
C PRO A 64 -19.52 7.50 1.12
N SER A 65 -18.99 8.31 2.06
CA SER A 65 -19.21 9.76 2.10
C SER A 65 -18.09 10.59 1.49
N GLY A 66 -16.96 9.96 1.15
CA GLY A 66 -15.71 10.65 0.83
C GLY A 66 -15.02 11.31 2.04
N GLY A 67 -15.63 11.24 3.23
CA GLY A 67 -15.11 11.79 4.48
C GLY A 67 -14.38 10.76 5.35
N MET A 68 -13.68 11.26 6.37
CA MET A 68 -12.86 10.41 7.25
C MET A 68 -13.68 9.49 8.17
N LYS A 69 -14.84 9.93 8.67
CA LYS A 69 -15.64 9.11 9.60
C LYS A 69 -16.24 7.92 8.87
N GLY A 70 -15.99 6.72 9.37
CA GLY A 70 -16.43 5.46 8.75
C GLY A 70 -15.58 5.07 7.55
N ALA A 71 -14.38 5.63 7.40
CA ALA A 71 -13.45 5.23 6.37
C ALA A 71 -12.61 4.03 6.82
N ASP A 72 -12.45 3.09 5.89
CA ASP A 72 -11.39 2.08 5.87
C ASP A 72 -10.15 2.73 5.24
N ILE A 73 -9.00 2.61 5.88
CA ILE A 73 -7.81 3.40 5.61
C ILE A 73 -6.56 2.53 5.57
N ILE A 74 -5.93 2.46 4.41
CA ILE A 74 -4.58 1.97 4.27
C ILE A 74 -3.61 3.14 4.47
N ILE A 75 -2.73 3.03 5.47
CA ILE A 75 -1.67 4.01 5.74
C ILE A 75 -0.31 3.34 5.70
N GLY A 76 0.68 4.00 5.10
CA GLY A 76 2.05 3.49 5.08
C GLY A 76 3.11 4.57 5.01
N TRP A 77 4.35 4.15 5.21
CA TRP A 77 5.54 5.00 5.19
C TRP A 77 6.77 4.12 4.90
N VAL A 78 7.86 4.77 4.50
CA VAL A 78 9.17 4.13 4.38
C VAL A 78 10.09 4.71 5.44
N LYS A 79 10.82 3.85 6.12
CA LYS A 79 11.83 4.27 7.10
C LYS A 79 13.02 3.33 7.03
N ASP A 80 14.22 3.89 6.91
CA ASP A 80 15.47 3.13 6.84
C ASP A 80 15.44 2.05 5.73
N GLY A 81 14.84 2.39 4.59
CA GLY A 81 14.65 1.48 3.44
C GLY A 81 13.58 0.40 3.64
N LYS A 82 12.86 0.39 4.78
CA LYS A 82 11.80 -0.55 5.08
C LYS A 82 10.42 0.08 4.89
N VAL A 83 9.61 -0.50 4.01
CA VAL A 83 8.20 -0.16 3.87
C VAL A 83 7.39 -0.74 5.03
N THR A 84 6.50 0.07 5.61
CA THR A 84 5.49 -0.38 6.57
C THR A 84 4.13 0.11 6.09
N ILE A 85 3.16 -0.78 6.00
CA ILE A 85 1.77 -0.47 5.68
C ILE A 85 0.88 -1.08 6.75
N GLN A 86 -0.17 -0.37 7.13
CA GLN A 86 -1.15 -0.77 8.12
C GLN A 86 -2.54 -0.54 7.57
N ASP A 87 -3.41 -1.49 7.90
CA ASP A 87 -4.84 -1.37 7.75
C ASP A 87 -5.45 -0.74 9.01
N ARG A 88 -6.32 0.23 8.83
CA ARG A 88 -6.89 1.05 9.91
C ARG A 88 -8.30 1.46 9.55
N HIS A 89 -9.11 1.74 10.55
CA HIS A 89 -10.45 2.28 10.34
C HIS A 89 -10.67 3.54 11.18
N ALA A 90 -11.44 4.48 10.66
CA ALA A 90 -11.69 5.77 11.29
C ALA A 90 -13.09 5.87 11.89
N THR A 91 -13.16 6.11 13.20
CA THR A 91 -14.43 6.28 13.94
C THR A 91 -14.92 7.73 13.98
N GLY A 92 -14.11 8.67 13.47
CA GLY A 92 -14.37 10.11 13.48
C GLY A 92 -13.24 10.90 12.82
N LYS A 93 -13.23 12.23 13.00
CA LYS A 93 -12.12 13.10 12.56
C LYS A 93 -10.99 13.10 13.59
N GLN A 94 -10.40 11.92 13.81
CA GLN A 94 -9.35 11.67 14.79
C GLN A 94 -8.42 10.58 14.26
N GLN A 95 -7.32 10.29 14.96
CA GLN A 95 -6.39 9.24 14.53
C GLN A 95 -7.13 7.91 14.26
N PRO A 96 -7.00 7.33 13.05
CA PRO A 96 -7.59 6.03 12.74
C PRO A 96 -7.06 4.95 13.67
N VAL A 97 -7.95 4.08 14.13
CA VAL A 97 -7.62 2.97 15.02
C VAL A 97 -7.04 1.85 14.17
N LEU A 98 -6.08 1.09 14.73
CA LEU A 98 -5.55 -0.09 14.04
C LEU A 98 -6.68 -1.10 13.86
N ASP A 99 -6.80 -1.63 12.65
CA ASP A 99 -7.79 -2.65 12.36
C ASP A 99 -7.43 -3.97 13.05
N THR A 100 -8.45 -4.72 13.51
CA THR A 100 -8.25 -6.00 14.16
C THR A 100 -7.78 -7.08 13.18
N LYS A 101 -8.13 -6.94 11.90
CA LYS A 101 -7.56 -7.72 10.79
C LYS A 101 -6.75 -6.79 9.90
N GLN A 102 -5.67 -7.30 9.32
CA GLN A 102 -4.84 -6.52 8.40
C GLN A 102 -5.05 -7.10 7.01
N ASP A 103 -6.11 -6.68 6.33
CA ASP A 103 -6.54 -7.23 5.04
C ASP A 103 -5.79 -6.58 3.86
N VAL A 104 -4.49 -6.36 4.06
CA VAL A 104 -3.57 -5.74 3.11
C VAL A 104 -2.30 -6.58 2.92
N GLU A 105 -1.94 -6.79 1.67
CA GLU A 105 -0.69 -7.40 1.23
C GLU A 105 0.28 -6.31 0.78
N VAL A 106 1.45 -6.25 1.43
CA VAL A 106 2.50 -5.29 1.11
C VAL A 106 3.36 -5.84 -0.02
N LEU A 107 3.30 -5.19 -1.18
CA LEU A 107 4.07 -5.59 -2.36
C LEU A 107 5.36 -4.79 -2.50
N GLY A 108 5.39 -3.56 -1.95
CA GLY A 108 6.59 -2.75 -1.93
C GLY A 108 6.34 -1.30 -1.54
N GLY A 109 7.40 -0.51 -1.58
CA GLY A 109 7.36 0.92 -1.39
C GLY A 109 8.75 1.52 -1.43
N SER A 110 8.81 2.81 -1.70
CA SER A 110 10.05 3.57 -1.78
C SER A 110 9.81 4.99 -1.33
N GLU A 111 10.81 5.59 -0.71
CA GLU A 111 10.84 7.02 -0.44
C GLU A 111 12.15 7.58 -1.02
N ASP A 112 12.02 8.68 -1.74
CA ASP A 112 13.15 9.53 -2.11
C ASP A 112 13.02 10.89 -1.41
N GLY A 113 13.91 11.84 -1.72
CA GLY A 113 13.91 13.16 -1.08
C GLY A 113 12.68 14.04 -1.37
N THR A 114 11.72 13.58 -2.19
CA THR A 114 10.54 14.33 -2.62
C THR A 114 9.25 13.52 -2.54
N PHE A 115 9.29 12.22 -2.83
CA PHE A 115 8.11 11.37 -2.96
C PHE A 115 8.18 10.11 -2.11
N THR A 116 7.03 9.71 -1.59
CA THR A 116 6.80 8.40 -0.99
C THR A 116 5.82 7.64 -1.87
N THR A 117 6.20 6.42 -2.26
CA THR A 117 5.39 5.50 -3.05
C THR A 117 5.10 4.24 -2.24
N LEU A 118 3.83 3.83 -2.22
CA LEU A 118 3.36 2.60 -1.59
C LEU A 118 2.70 1.70 -2.63
N LEU A 119 3.10 0.44 -2.67
CA LEU A 119 2.52 -0.59 -3.52
C LEU A 119 1.91 -1.69 -2.64
N PHE A 120 0.59 -1.84 -2.72
CA PHE A 120 -0.14 -2.81 -1.91
C PHE A 120 -1.32 -3.40 -2.66
N LYS A 121 -1.78 -4.56 -2.18
CA LYS A 121 -2.93 -5.27 -2.70
C LYS A 121 -3.88 -5.60 -1.57
N ARG A 122 -5.18 -5.56 -1.84
CA ARG A 122 -6.20 -6.06 -0.92
C ARG A 122 -7.30 -6.77 -1.70
N LYS A 123 -8.06 -7.61 -1.01
CA LYS A 123 -9.28 -8.16 -1.60
C LYS A 123 -10.28 -7.03 -1.83
N ARG A 124 -11.12 -7.18 -2.85
CA ARG A 124 -12.28 -6.29 -3.05
C ARG A 124 -13.34 -6.51 -1.97
N GLN A 125 -13.33 -7.71 -1.39
CA GLN A 125 -14.24 -8.14 -0.35
C GLN A 125 -13.47 -8.88 0.72
N THR A 126 -13.54 -8.38 1.95
CA THR A 126 -12.79 -8.94 3.08
C THR A 126 -13.73 -9.63 4.06
N CYS A 127 -15.03 -9.33 3.99
CA CYS A 127 -16.01 -9.76 4.99
C CYS A 127 -15.58 -9.36 6.41
N ASP A 128 -14.92 -8.21 6.51
CA ASP A 128 -14.61 -7.49 7.73
C ASP A 128 -15.63 -6.37 7.92
N ASP A 129 -16.18 -6.22 9.12
CA ASP A 129 -17.14 -5.16 9.45
C ASP A 129 -16.49 -3.78 9.56
N GLN A 130 -15.15 -3.73 9.62
CA GLN A 130 -14.36 -2.50 9.68
C GLN A 130 -13.93 -2.01 8.29
N ASP A 131 -14.12 -2.83 7.26
CA ASP A 131 -13.67 -2.58 5.89
C ASP A 131 -14.75 -2.03 4.94
N PHE A 132 -14.29 -1.40 3.88
CA PHE A 132 -15.10 -0.97 2.76
C PHE A 132 -15.02 -1.96 1.59
N GLU A 133 -16.18 -2.49 1.20
CA GLU A 133 -16.33 -3.44 0.10
C GLU A 133 -16.26 -2.74 -1.27
N ILE A 134 -15.22 -3.04 -2.06
CA ILE A 134 -14.94 -2.46 -3.38
C ILE A 134 -15.59 -3.34 -4.47
N THR A 135 -16.92 -3.55 -4.38
CA THR A 135 -17.90 -3.93 -5.42
C THR A 135 -19.20 -4.39 -4.73
N VAL A 136 -20.37 -4.08 -5.30
CA VAL A 136 -21.71 -4.21 -4.65
C VAL A 136 -22.25 -5.64 -4.38
N SER A 137 -21.51 -6.72 -4.62
CA SER A 137 -21.98 -8.09 -4.36
C SER A 137 -21.52 -8.58 -2.99
N GLY A 138 -22.17 -8.13 -1.91
CA GLY A 138 -21.75 -8.36 -0.52
C GLY A 138 -21.55 -9.83 -0.09
N CYS A 139 -20.99 -10.02 1.10
CA CYS A 139 -20.78 -11.34 1.71
C CYS A 139 -22.13 -12.05 1.96
N HIS A 140 -22.21 -13.34 1.61
CA HIS A 140 -23.34 -14.23 1.91
C HIS A 140 -22.95 -15.25 2.99
#